data_AF-A0AAD8XWL4-F1
#
_entry.id   AF-A0AAD8XWL4-F1
#
_cell.length_a   1.000
_cell.length_b   1.000
_cell.length_c   1.000
_cell.angle_alpha   90.00
_cell.angle_beta   90.00
_cell.angle_gamma   90.00
#
_symmetry.space_group_name_H-M   'P 1'
#
loop_
_entity.id
_entity.type
_entity.pdbx_description
1 polymer ?
#
loop_
_entity_poly.entity_id
_entity_poly.type
_entity_poly.pdbx_seq_one_letter_code
_entity_poly.pdbx_strand_id
1 'polypeptide(L)'
;MKSVIFASALATAAAFAPAQVGKTTTSLSAFADELGALPPVGFWDPAGLSDGISQEKFDSYRLAELKHGRVAQMAVLGYIAPETYRFGYDLTPDGSVSTSDIPNGLAAVTAIPFLGWAQIIAFVGTVETYGWFTSPTGVIDLPEDILAKRQTAELQHGRVAMLAILELLRHDAQSLAGLDQGLPHLITGLPFIYDN
;
A
#
# COMPACT_ATOMS: atom_id res chain seq x y z
N MET A 1 -36.34 -74.20 13.53
CA MET A 1 -35.66 -73.57 12.37
C MET A 1 -36.48 -72.39 11.81
N LYS A 2 -36.76 -71.35 12.63
CA LYS A 2 -37.53 -70.16 12.15
C LYS A 2 -37.03 -68.81 12.71
N SER A 3 -36.03 -68.82 13.59
CA SER A 3 -35.59 -67.64 14.34
C SER A 3 -34.24 -67.05 13.89
N VAL A 4 -33.58 -67.64 12.89
CA VAL A 4 -32.23 -67.21 12.45
C VAL A 4 -32.26 -66.23 11.26
N ILE A 5 -33.38 -66.15 10.53
CA ILE A 5 -33.48 -65.33 9.31
C ILE A 5 -33.73 -63.83 9.63
N PHE A 6 -34.22 -63.50 10.82
CA PHE A 6 -34.53 -62.11 11.18
C PHE A 6 -33.32 -61.27 11.61
N ALA A 7 -32.16 -61.90 11.86
CA ALA A 7 -30.97 -61.19 12.34
C ALA A 7 -30.11 -60.59 11.21
N SER A 8 -30.25 -61.04 9.96
CA SER A 8 -29.45 -60.55 8.83
C SER A 8 -30.02 -59.30 8.15
N ALA A 9 -31.27 -58.90 8.46
CA ALA A 9 -31.89 -57.71 7.87
C ALA A 9 -31.54 -56.39 8.60
N LEU A 10 -30.96 -56.46 9.80
CA LEU A 10 -30.55 -55.29 10.58
C LEU A 10 -29.11 -54.84 10.30
N ALA A 11 -28.34 -55.60 9.51
CA ALA A 11 -26.94 -55.30 9.22
C ALA A 11 -26.71 -54.38 8.02
N THR A 12 -27.74 -54.06 7.22
CA THR A 12 -27.59 -53.34 5.95
C THR A 12 -27.91 -51.83 6.00
N ALA A 13 -28.37 -51.30 7.13
CA ALA A 13 -28.75 -49.88 7.22
C ALA A 13 -27.57 -48.93 7.54
N ALA A 14 -26.42 -49.43 8.00
CA ALA A 14 -25.28 -48.60 8.38
C ALA A 14 -24.37 -48.20 7.20
N ALA A 15 -24.57 -48.77 6.00
CA ALA A 15 -23.71 -48.56 4.84
C ALA A 15 -24.04 -47.30 4.01
N PHE A 16 -25.09 -46.56 4.39
CA PHE A 16 -25.53 -45.34 3.70
C PHE A 16 -25.59 -44.10 4.63
N ALA A 17 -24.75 -44.06 5.66
CA ALA A 17 -24.49 -42.80 6.34
C ALA A 17 -23.66 -41.91 5.40
N PRO A 18 -24.05 -40.66 5.11
CA PRO A 18 -23.21 -39.76 4.35
C PRO A 18 -21.90 -39.61 5.11
N ALA A 19 -20.79 -40.01 4.49
CA ALA A 19 -19.47 -39.72 5.02
C ALA A 19 -19.44 -38.23 5.35
N GLN A 20 -19.11 -37.88 6.61
CA GLN A 20 -18.80 -36.51 6.96
C GLN A 20 -17.59 -36.14 6.11
N VAL A 21 -17.84 -35.53 4.94
CA VAL A 21 -16.83 -34.83 4.19
C VAL A 21 -16.37 -33.77 5.17
N GLY A 22 -15.22 -34.01 5.80
CA GLY A 22 -14.58 -33.00 6.62
C GLY A 22 -14.59 -31.75 5.77
N LYS A 23 -15.25 -30.70 6.26
CA LYS A 23 -15.13 -29.39 5.63
C LYS A 23 -13.65 -29.11 5.61
N THR A 24 -13.04 -29.21 4.44
CA THR A 24 -11.74 -28.63 4.20
C THR A 24 -11.97 -27.17 4.50
N THR A 25 -11.48 -26.72 5.65
CA THR A 25 -11.42 -25.31 5.99
C THR A 25 -10.50 -24.74 4.94
N THR A 26 -11.07 -24.26 3.84
CA THR A 26 -10.34 -23.42 2.91
C THR A 26 -9.83 -22.26 3.76
N SER A 27 -8.54 -21.99 3.62
CA SER A 27 -7.75 -20.93 4.26
C SER A 27 -8.36 -19.53 4.17
N LEU A 28 -9.49 -19.36 3.48
CA LEU A 28 -10.27 -18.13 3.33
C LEU A 28 -10.72 -17.46 4.64
N SER A 29 -10.54 -18.10 5.80
CA SER A 29 -10.93 -17.56 7.11
C SER A 29 -9.79 -17.32 8.10
N ALA A 30 -8.53 -17.65 7.75
CA ALA A 30 -7.43 -17.51 8.70
C ALA A 30 -7.02 -16.04 8.95
N PHE A 31 -7.28 -15.15 7.98
CA PHE A 31 -6.85 -13.74 8.02
C PHE A 31 -8.02 -12.76 7.94
N ALA A 32 -9.25 -13.23 8.12
CA ALA A 32 -10.46 -12.39 7.98
C ALA A 32 -10.60 -11.34 9.09
N ASP A 33 -10.04 -11.61 10.28
CA ASP A 33 -10.02 -10.71 11.44
C ASP A 33 -8.74 -9.86 11.50
N GLU A 34 -7.85 -9.98 10.52
CA GLU A 34 -6.62 -9.21 10.48
C GLU A 34 -6.86 -7.74 10.16
N LEU A 35 -5.97 -6.91 10.68
CA LEU A 35 -6.03 -5.46 10.54
C LEU A 35 -6.15 -5.08 9.05
N GLY A 36 -7.10 -4.23 8.66
CA GLY A 36 -7.28 -3.83 7.25
C GLY A 36 -8.30 -4.61 6.43
N ALA A 37 -8.92 -5.67 6.98
CA ALA A 37 -10.16 -6.23 6.46
C ALA A 37 -11.34 -5.35 6.93
N LEU A 38 -11.94 -4.60 6.01
CA LEU A 38 -12.96 -3.60 6.33
C LEU A 38 -14.18 -3.76 5.43
N PRO A 39 -15.42 -3.55 5.96
CA PRO A 39 -16.60 -3.44 5.11
C PRO A 39 -16.43 -2.28 4.11
N PRO A 40 -16.91 -2.38 2.85
CA PRO A 40 -17.81 -3.38 2.27
C PRO A 40 -17.13 -4.61 1.63
N VAL A 41 -15.80 -4.61 1.49
CA VAL A 41 -15.05 -5.67 0.77
C VAL A 41 -14.50 -6.77 1.68
N GLY A 42 -14.39 -6.51 2.98
CA GLY A 42 -13.86 -7.48 3.94
C GLY A 42 -12.42 -7.87 3.61
N PHE A 43 -12.12 -9.17 3.71
CA PHE A 43 -10.85 -9.73 3.26
C PHE A 43 -10.83 -9.84 1.74
N TRP A 44 -10.04 -8.98 1.10
CA TRP A 44 -9.90 -8.92 -0.36
C TRP A 44 -8.62 -9.63 -0.80
N ASP A 45 -8.75 -10.80 -1.42
CA ASP A 45 -7.65 -11.53 -2.07
C ASP A 45 -8.18 -12.32 -3.29
N PRO A 46 -8.40 -11.66 -4.45
CA PRO A 46 -8.91 -12.34 -5.64
C PRO A 46 -7.85 -13.20 -6.34
N ALA A 47 -6.57 -13.01 -6.05
CA ALA A 47 -5.45 -13.72 -6.66
C ALA A 47 -5.02 -14.95 -5.85
N GLY A 48 -5.61 -15.19 -4.67
CA GLY A 48 -5.29 -16.32 -3.79
C GLY A 48 -3.86 -16.27 -3.26
N LEU A 49 -3.29 -15.07 -3.09
CA LEU A 49 -1.91 -14.91 -2.62
C LEU A 49 -1.74 -15.32 -1.16
N SER A 50 -2.84 -15.37 -0.40
CA SER A 50 -2.90 -15.83 0.99
C SER A 50 -3.16 -17.33 1.14
N ASP A 51 -3.41 -18.06 0.04
CA ASP A 51 -3.68 -19.49 0.10
C ASP A 51 -2.39 -20.30 0.31
N GLY A 52 -2.34 -21.08 1.39
CA GLY A 52 -1.23 -21.99 1.70
C GLY A 52 0.09 -21.32 2.12
N ILE A 53 0.07 -20.03 2.46
CA ILE A 53 1.26 -19.32 2.96
C ILE A 53 1.37 -19.42 4.50
N SER A 54 2.59 -19.33 5.01
CA SER A 54 2.85 -19.22 6.46
C SER A 54 2.50 -17.82 6.98
N GLN A 55 2.19 -17.71 8.28
CA GLN A 55 1.96 -16.42 8.95
C GLN A 55 3.12 -15.44 8.71
N GLU A 56 4.36 -15.90 8.82
CA GLU A 56 5.55 -15.07 8.60
C GLU A 56 5.59 -14.44 7.19
N LYS A 57 5.12 -15.17 6.17
CA LYS A 57 5.02 -14.63 4.81
C LYS A 57 3.91 -13.60 4.70
N PHE A 58 2.77 -13.85 5.34
CA PHE A 58 1.69 -12.87 5.40
C PHE A 58 2.14 -11.57 6.08
N ASP A 59 2.84 -11.67 7.21
CA ASP A 59 3.40 -10.52 7.93
C ASP A 59 4.41 -9.75 7.06
N SER A 60 5.21 -10.46 6.27
CA SER A 60 6.14 -9.83 5.31
C SER A 60 5.42 -9.05 4.21
N TYR A 61 4.30 -9.58 3.70
CA TYR A 61 3.47 -8.89 2.71
C TYR A 61 2.76 -7.69 3.31
N ARG A 62 2.28 -7.79 4.55
CA ARG A 62 1.70 -6.65 5.26
C ARG A 62 2.73 -5.56 5.52
N LEU A 63 3.96 -5.93 5.90
CA LEU A 63 5.05 -4.97 6.07
C LEU A 63 5.42 -4.30 4.76
N ALA A 64 5.44 -5.04 3.65
CA ALA A 64 5.65 -4.47 2.33
C ALA A 64 4.52 -3.51 1.95
N GLU A 65 3.26 -3.87 2.18
CA GLU A 65 2.09 -3.00 1.96
C GLU A 65 2.22 -1.68 2.74
N LEU A 66 2.60 -1.76 4.01
CA LEU A 66 2.79 -0.59 4.87
C LEU A 66 3.94 0.31 4.39
N LYS A 67 5.09 -0.27 4.01
CA LYS A 67 6.23 0.47 3.46
C LYS A 67 5.85 1.22 2.18
N HIS A 68 5.21 0.54 1.22
CA HIS A 68 4.76 1.17 -0.02
C HIS A 68 3.70 2.25 0.24
N GLY A 69 2.80 2.02 1.21
CA GLY A 69 1.74 2.97 1.55
C GLY A 69 2.30 4.27 2.10
N ARG A 70 3.27 4.19 3.01
CA ARG A 70 3.97 5.37 3.57
C ARG A 70 4.74 6.14 2.52
N VAL A 71 5.47 5.44 1.65
CA VAL A 71 6.20 6.08 0.54
C VAL A 71 5.22 6.77 -0.42
N ALA A 72 4.10 6.12 -0.75
CA ALA A 72 3.08 6.70 -1.63
C ALA A 72 2.41 7.93 -1.01
N GLN A 73 2.10 7.91 0.29
CA GLN A 73 1.54 9.07 1.01
C GLN A 73 2.50 10.27 0.95
N MET A 74 3.79 10.05 1.18
CA MET A 74 4.81 11.10 1.07
C MET A 74 5.01 11.56 -0.37
N ALA A 75 4.91 10.66 -1.36
CA ALA A 75 5.02 11.00 -2.76
C ALA A 75 3.87 11.90 -3.24
N VAL A 76 2.63 11.63 -2.81
CA VAL A 76 1.47 12.49 -3.12
C VAL A 76 1.66 13.89 -2.54
N LEU A 77 2.07 13.99 -1.27
CA LEU A 77 2.38 15.30 -0.66
C LEU A 77 3.55 15.99 -1.35
N GLY A 78 4.57 15.22 -1.76
CA GLY A 78 5.73 15.72 -2.50
C GLY A 78 5.39 16.21 -3.92
N TYR A 79 4.29 15.74 -4.51
CA TYR A 79 3.78 16.26 -5.79
C TYR A 79 3.03 17.58 -5.60
N ILE A 80 2.24 17.70 -4.53
CA ILE A 80 1.39 18.88 -4.27
C ILE A 80 2.18 20.04 -3.66
N ALA A 81 3.09 19.77 -2.72
CA ALA A 81 3.78 20.81 -1.96
C ALA A 81 4.61 21.78 -2.84
N PRO A 82 5.39 21.33 -3.85
CA PRO A 82 6.15 22.22 -4.73
C PRO A 82 5.29 23.09 -5.64
N GLU A 83 4.01 22.75 -5.84
CA GLU A 83 3.04 23.60 -6.54
C GLU A 83 2.56 24.76 -5.68
N THR A 84 2.46 24.54 -4.36
CA THR A 84 1.95 25.55 -3.43
C THR A 84 3.04 26.46 -2.89
N TYR A 85 4.22 25.92 -2.57
CA TYR A 85 5.29 26.67 -1.94
C TYR A 85 6.68 26.16 -2.34
N ARG A 86 7.58 27.10 -2.61
CA ARG A 86 9.00 26.83 -2.91
C ARG A 86 9.89 27.59 -1.94
N PHE A 87 10.93 26.93 -1.46
CA PHE A 87 11.77 27.42 -0.38
C PHE A 87 12.74 28.57 -0.76
N GLY A 88 12.89 28.88 -2.06
CA GLY A 88 13.58 30.08 -2.53
C GLY A 88 15.09 30.13 -2.26
N TYR A 89 15.74 28.97 -2.11
CA TYR A 89 17.20 28.86 -1.95
C TYR A 89 17.85 28.14 -3.14
N ASP A 90 19.17 28.28 -3.24
CA ASP A 90 20.00 27.68 -4.28
C ASP A 90 20.39 26.24 -3.92
N LEU A 91 20.16 25.30 -4.84
CA LEU A 91 20.50 23.88 -4.63
C LEU A 91 22.00 23.60 -4.79
N THR A 92 22.68 24.40 -5.61
CA THR A 92 24.12 24.27 -5.85
C THR A 92 24.89 25.36 -5.10
N PRO A 93 26.07 25.05 -4.53
CA PRO A 93 26.93 26.06 -3.92
C PRO A 93 27.32 27.21 -4.88
N ASP A 94 27.30 26.92 -6.18
CA ASP A 94 27.63 27.87 -7.26
C ASP A 94 26.43 28.73 -7.70
N GLY A 95 25.24 28.54 -7.12
CA GLY A 95 24.02 29.31 -7.48
C GLY A 95 23.47 29.02 -8.89
N SER A 96 23.89 27.92 -9.51
CA SER A 96 23.53 27.57 -10.89
C SER A 96 22.15 26.95 -11.05
N VAL A 97 21.57 26.40 -9.97
CA VAL A 97 20.23 25.82 -9.96
C VAL A 97 19.50 26.28 -8.71
N SER A 98 18.47 27.10 -8.88
CA SER A 98 17.61 27.55 -7.79
C SER A 98 16.40 26.64 -7.65
N THR A 99 15.83 26.57 -6.45
CA THR A 99 14.56 25.84 -6.22
C THR A 99 13.37 26.40 -7.02
N SER A 100 13.45 27.64 -7.52
CA SER A 100 12.48 28.23 -8.45
C SER A 100 12.56 27.68 -9.87
N ASP A 101 13.71 27.16 -10.28
CA ASP A 101 13.98 26.82 -11.68
C ASP A 101 13.67 25.35 -11.99
N ILE A 102 13.37 24.57 -10.95
CA ILE A 102 13.02 23.15 -11.06
C ILE A 102 11.58 23.03 -11.56
N PRO A 103 11.31 22.30 -12.65
CA PRO A 103 9.96 22.01 -13.08
C PRO A 103 9.29 21.06 -12.06
N ASN A 104 7.96 21.14 -11.92
CA ASN A 104 7.23 20.21 -11.04
C ASN A 104 7.11 18.83 -11.70
N GLY A 105 6.74 17.82 -10.91
CA GLY A 105 6.47 16.46 -11.40
C GLY A 105 7.73 15.66 -11.78
N LEU A 106 7.59 14.76 -12.76
CA LEU A 106 8.65 13.87 -13.24
C LEU A 106 9.80 14.64 -13.92
N ALA A 107 9.53 15.82 -14.47
CA ALA A 107 10.56 16.70 -14.99
C ALA A 107 11.56 17.16 -13.89
N ALA A 108 11.14 17.21 -12.63
CA ALA A 108 12.02 17.55 -11.51
C ALA A 108 13.14 16.51 -11.34
N VAL A 109 12.86 15.24 -11.65
CA VAL A 109 13.78 14.12 -11.44
C VAL A 109 15.05 14.28 -12.28
N THR A 110 14.92 14.78 -13.51
CA THR A 110 16.05 14.99 -14.43
C THR A 110 16.74 16.33 -14.22
N ALA A 111 16.08 17.30 -13.57
CA ALA A 111 16.65 18.61 -13.27
C ALA A 111 17.62 18.59 -12.07
N ILE A 112 17.47 17.64 -11.14
CA ILE A 112 18.33 17.52 -9.97
C ILE A 112 19.71 16.96 -10.39
N PRO A 113 20.82 17.61 -10.02
CA PRO A 113 22.16 17.13 -10.35
C PRO A 113 22.45 15.77 -9.70
N PHE A 114 23.27 14.96 -10.36
CA PHE A 114 23.62 13.60 -9.90
C PHE A 114 24.11 13.55 -8.45
N LEU A 115 24.87 14.56 -8.01
CA LEU A 115 25.38 14.62 -6.64
C LEU A 115 24.25 14.75 -5.60
N GLY A 116 23.16 15.45 -5.94
CA GLY A 116 21.98 15.54 -5.08
C GLY A 116 21.27 14.19 -4.94
N TRP A 117 21.10 13.46 -6.05
CA TRP A 117 20.56 12.10 -6.02
C TRP A 117 21.43 11.14 -5.21
N ALA A 118 22.76 11.22 -5.38
CA ALA A 118 23.69 10.40 -4.61
C ALA A 118 23.57 10.65 -3.10
N GLN A 119 23.40 11.90 -2.67
CA GLN A 119 23.18 12.25 -1.26
C GLN A 119 21.85 11.69 -0.72
N ILE A 120 20.76 11.84 -1.48
CA ILE A 120 19.44 11.33 -1.09
C ILE A 120 19.48 9.81 -0.96
N ILE A 121 20.00 9.10 -1.97
CA ILE A 121 20.07 7.64 -1.97
C ILE A 121 21.00 7.13 -0.87
N ALA A 122 22.16 7.76 -0.67
CA ALA A 122 23.08 7.38 0.41
C ALA A 122 22.45 7.58 1.79
N PHE A 123 21.74 8.68 2.01
CA PHE A 123 21.06 8.95 3.27
C PHE A 123 19.91 7.96 3.52
N VAL A 124 18.99 7.80 2.56
CA VAL A 124 17.87 6.86 2.66
C VAL A 124 18.37 5.42 2.83
N GLY A 125 19.39 5.02 2.06
CA GLY A 125 20.00 3.69 2.17
C GLY A 125 20.65 3.45 3.53
N THR A 126 21.31 4.46 4.10
CA THR A 126 21.87 4.37 5.46
C THR A 126 20.77 4.24 6.51
N VAL A 127 19.70 5.02 6.40
CA VAL A 127 18.55 4.96 7.30
C VAL A 127 17.87 3.59 7.25
N GLU A 128 17.64 3.04 6.05
CA GLU A 128 16.99 1.74 5.89
C GLU A 128 17.89 0.57 6.33
N THR A 129 19.21 0.66 6.09
CA THR A 129 20.16 -0.41 6.45
C THR A 129 20.44 -0.46 7.96
N TYR A 130 20.67 0.70 8.58
CA TYR A 130 21.07 0.79 9.98
C TYR A 130 19.89 1.01 10.93
N GLY A 131 18.68 1.21 10.40
CA GLY A 131 17.49 1.49 11.21
C GLY A 131 17.64 2.77 12.03
N TRP A 132 18.42 3.75 11.55
CA TRP A 132 18.52 5.07 12.18
C TRP A 132 17.07 5.61 12.26
N PHE A 133 16.57 5.96 13.46
CA PHE A 133 15.16 6.29 13.77
C PHE A 133 14.17 5.13 14.06
N THR A 134 14.62 3.88 14.17
CA THR A 134 13.76 2.76 14.65
C THR A 134 13.65 2.66 16.17
N SER A 135 14.31 3.56 16.91
CA SER A 135 14.18 3.64 18.37
C SER A 135 12.72 3.82 18.78
N PRO A 136 12.22 3.09 19.79
CA PRO A 136 10.83 3.20 20.27
C PRO A 136 10.49 4.58 20.89
N THR A 137 11.46 5.49 20.95
CA THR A 137 11.27 6.90 21.33
C THR A 137 10.33 7.59 20.35
N GLY A 138 9.05 7.71 20.72
CA GLY A 138 8.02 8.38 19.92
C GLY A 138 6.81 7.51 19.59
N VAL A 139 6.82 6.21 19.92
CA VAL A 139 5.60 5.40 19.90
C VAL A 139 4.72 5.91 21.04
N ILE A 140 3.62 6.57 20.69
CA ILE A 140 2.63 7.01 21.66
C ILE A 140 1.98 5.75 22.20
N ASP A 141 2.11 5.50 23.50
CA ASP A 141 1.43 4.40 24.18
C ASP A 141 -0.07 4.71 24.19
N LEU A 142 -0.76 4.16 23.19
CA LEU A 142 -2.19 4.34 22.95
C LEU A 142 -2.92 3.07 23.40
N PRO A 143 -4.15 3.20 23.94
CA PRO A 143 -4.95 2.03 24.21
C PRO A 143 -5.20 1.25 22.91
N GLU A 144 -5.27 -0.08 23.02
CA GLU A 144 -5.26 -1.02 21.90
C GLU A 144 -6.39 -0.76 20.89
N ASP A 145 -7.55 -0.30 21.36
CA ASP A 145 -8.70 0.04 20.51
C ASP A 145 -8.46 1.27 19.63
N ILE A 146 -7.73 2.27 20.12
CA ILE A 146 -7.38 3.48 19.36
C ILE A 146 -6.22 3.18 18.41
N LEU A 147 -5.26 2.36 18.87
CA LEU A 147 -4.11 1.95 18.07
C LEU A 147 -4.57 1.21 16.80
N ALA A 148 -5.44 0.21 16.94
CA ALA A 148 -5.96 -0.57 15.82
C ALA A 148 -6.71 0.30 14.80
N LYS A 149 -7.51 1.27 15.27
CA LYS A 149 -8.20 2.24 14.41
C LYS A 149 -7.22 3.11 13.62
N ARG A 150 -6.15 3.61 14.25
CA ARG A 150 -5.15 4.45 13.57
C ARG A 150 -4.31 3.68 12.57
N GLN A 151 -3.90 2.46 12.91
CA GLN A 151 -3.17 1.58 11.98
C GLN A 151 -4.03 1.23 10.77
N THR A 152 -5.34 1.01 10.99
CA THR A 152 -6.28 0.74 9.90
C THR A 152 -6.47 1.98 9.02
N ALA A 153 -6.60 3.16 9.63
CA ALA A 153 -6.65 4.42 8.89
C ALA A 153 -5.35 4.65 8.10
N GLU A 154 -4.19 4.41 8.68
CA GLU A 154 -2.89 4.51 7.99
C GLU A 154 -2.87 3.61 6.74
N LEU A 155 -3.30 2.36 6.90
CA LEU A 155 -3.35 1.40 5.80
C LEU A 155 -4.33 1.83 4.70
N GLN A 156 -5.52 2.32 5.06
CA GLN A 156 -6.50 2.82 4.11
C GLN A 156 -5.98 4.01 3.32
N HIS A 157 -5.41 5.00 4.00
CA HIS A 157 -4.81 6.16 3.32
C HIS A 157 -3.61 5.75 2.47
N GLY A 158 -2.83 4.75 2.90
CA GLY A 158 -1.73 4.19 2.11
C GLY A 158 -2.22 3.54 0.81
N ARG A 159 -3.26 2.69 0.87
CA ARG A 159 -3.87 2.06 -0.32
C ARG A 159 -4.40 3.10 -1.31
N VAL A 160 -5.10 4.11 -0.82
CA VAL A 160 -5.61 5.21 -1.66
C VAL A 160 -4.45 6.02 -2.25
N ALA A 161 -3.42 6.31 -1.46
CA ALA A 161 -2.25 7.05 -1.94
C ALA A 161 -1.48 6.31 -3.04
N MET A 162 -1.37 4.97 -2.97
CA MET A 162 -0.75 4.18 -4.04
C MET A 162 -1.48 4.33 -5.38
N LEU A 163 -2.82 4.40 -5.36
CA LEU A 163 -3.62 4.64 -6.57
C LEU A 163 -3.51 6.11 -7.02
N ALA A 164 -3.51 7.05 -6.08
CA ALA A 164 -3.40 8.47 -6.37
C ALA A 164 -2.07 8.82 -7.04
N ILE A 165 -0.94 8.31 -6.53
CA ILE A 165 0.37 8.59 -7.12
C ILE A 165 0.51 7.97 -8.51
N LEU A 166 -0.11 6.81 -8.76
CA LEU A 166 -0.11 6.19 -10.09
C LEU A 166 -0.85 7.07 -11.11
N GLU A 167 -1.99 7.64 -10.73
CA GLU A 167 -2.75 8.54 -11.61
C GLU A 167 -2.03 9.88 -11.82
N LEU A 168 -1.40 10.44 -10.78
CA LEU A 168 -0.57 11.64 -10.89
C LEU A 168 0.60 11.40 -11.86
N LEU A 169 1.31 10.28 -11.72
CA LEU A 169 2.40 9.93 -12.63
C LEU A 169 1.92 9.70 -14.06
N ARG A 170 0.74 9.09 -14.23
CA ARG A 170 0.13 8.89 -15.54
C ARG A 170 -0.23 10.22 -16.21
N HIS A 171 -0.86 11.13 -15.48
CA HIS A 171 -1.21 12.47 -15.99
C HIS A 171 0.03 13.28 -16.35
N ASP A 172 1.04 13.28 -15.48
CA ASP A 172 2.29 13.99 -15.72
C ASP A 172 3.06 13.40 -16.91
N ALA A 173 3.10 12.07 -17.05
CA ALA A 173 3.68 11.42 -18.22
C ALA A 173 2.93 11.76 -19.53
N GLN A 174 1.61 11.91 -19.49
CA GLN A 174 0.82 12.34 -20.65
C GLN A 174 1.06 13.82 -20.98
N SER A 175 1.19 14.67 -19.97
CA SER A 175 1.56 16.09 -20.12
C SER A 175 2.93 16.22 -20.76
N LEU A 176 3.93 15.48 -20.27
CA LEU A 176 5.28 15.43 -20.84
C LEU A 176 5.32 14.91 -22.29
N ALA A 177 4.41 13.99 -22.65
CA ALA A 177 4.28 13.47 -24.01
C ALA A 177 3.58 14.44 -24.97
N GLY A 178 3.12 15.60 -24.51
CA GLY A 178 2.43 16.59 -25.35
C GLY A 178 1.05 16.14 -25.84
N LEU A 179 0.45 15.14 -25.20
CA LEU A 179 -0.89 14.63 -25.51
C LEU A 179 -1.98 15.31 -24.66
N ASP A 180 -1.63 16.44 -24.03
CA ASP A 180 -2.51 17.21 -23.18
C ASP A 180 -3.71 17.74 -23.99
N GLN A 181 -4.91 17.35 -23.58
CA GLN A 181 -6.18 17.73 -24.21
C GLN A 181 -6.60 19.19 -23.90
N GLY A 182 -5.63 20.11 -23.87
CA GLY A 182 -5.88 21.54 -23.68
C GLY A 182 -5.98 22.01 -22.23
N LEU A 183 -5.27 21.38 -21.28
CA LEU A 183 -5.15 21.84 -19.89
C LEU A 183 -3.68 22.21 -19.57
N PRO A 184 -3.16 23.31 -20.17
CA PRO A 184 -1.73 23.58 -20.36
C PRO A 184 -0.87 23.77 -19.09
N HIS A 185 -1.43 23.61 -17.89
CA HIS A 185 -0.79 23.97 -16.62
C HIS A 185 -0.97 22.94 -15.50
N LEU A 186 -1.69 21.83 -15.72
CA LEU A 186 -2.15 20.95 -14.65
C LEU A 186 -1.31 19.67 -14.55
N ILE A 187 -0.20 19.74 -13.83
CA ILE A 187 0.61 18.54 -13.49
C ILE A 187 -0.20 17.61 -12.57
N THR A 188 -1.06 18.18 -11.71
CA THR A 188 -1.94 17.43 -10.81
C THR A 188 -3.38 17.25 -11.32
N GLY A 189 -3.76 17.84 -12.46
CA GLY A 189 -5.15 17.75 -12.95
C GLY A 189 -6.18 18.46 -12.06
N LEU A 190 -5.76 19.25 -11.06
CA LEU A 190 -6.62 19.96 -10.11
C LEU A 190 -6.85 21.44 -10.51
N PRO A 191 -7.94 21.77 -11.24
CA PRO A 191 -8.18 23.13 -11.77
C PRO A 191 -8.18 24.22 -10.70
N PHE A 192 -8.62 23.90 -9.48
CA PHE A 192 -8.70 24.87 -8.37
C PHE A 192 -7.34 25.37 -7.85
N ILE A 193 -6.22 24.74 -8.21
CA ILE A 193 -4.87 25.17 -7.80
C ILE A 193 -4.35 26.28 -8.73
N TYR A 194 -4.83 26.34 -9.98
CA TYR A 194 -4.29 27.21 -11.02
C TYR A 194 -5.23 28.36 -11.40
N ASP A 195 -6.51 28.28 -11.04
CA ASP A 195 -7.47 29.37 -11.21
C ASP A 195 -7.40 30.35 -10.01
N ASN A 196 -6.61 31.42 -10.15
CA ASN A 196 -6.76 32.68 -9.40
C ASN A 196 -7.22 33.79 -10.34
#